data_AF-A0A9Q1HHS0-F1
#
_entry.id   AF-A0A9Q1HHS0-F1
#
_cell.length_a   1.000
_cell.length_b   1.000
_cell.length_c   1.000
_cell.angle_alpha   90.00
_cell.angle_beta   90.00
_cell.angle_gamma   90.00
#
_symmetry.space_group_name_H-M   'P 1'
#
loop_
_entity.id
_entity.type
_entity.pdbx_description
1 polymer ?
#
loop_
_entity_poly.entity_id
_entity_poly.type
_entity_poly.pdbx_seq_one_letter_code
_entity_poly.pdbx_strand_id
1 'polypeptide(L)'
;MKMKHSGTMKAVLADDLTKSMEFVRVYAADITNKKETSRLVKQLGEIFPLTRLPHMKRVRCLKENEEKHLQIILCCVDQEEDLSSSPTLNEIFQKAPGFDQTGLGNLFSTRVARNQPKTRAQFEEAQSHWPTSFHEDLELTKLLNGTYFTKTEQERINLHMQMAVELADQGKQSGEVPIGVVIVNSDSSEVVASCYDLRNTASNPLYHAVMLCVDLVARSQGGGAWEIQDTPGFWWRKPHEASNRLADLSSDTSLGSQPDNLQNDVGQPTLVRDVTESQSGQNNLKRKFNELDDSSYLCTNLDLYVTQEPCSMCAMALVHSRIHHVFYGVTHPDGALGSRYKIHCQPGLNHHFQVFRGVLEEKCRNLYSEIT
;
A
#
# COMPACT_ATOMS: atom_id res chain seq x y z
N MET A 1 -17.04 -8.19 -32.79
CA MET A 1 -16.02 -8.77 -31.90
C MET A 1 -15.84 -7.82 -30.72
N LYS A 2 -16.44 -8.12 -29.56
CA LYS A 2 -16.29 -7.29 -28.36
C LYS A 2 -14.88 -7.52 -27.82
N MET A 3 -14.07 -6.47 -27.70
CA MET A 3 -12.77 -6.55 -27.02
C MET A 3 -13.00 -6.98 -25.57
N LYS A 4 -12.66 -8.24 -25.26
CA LYS A 4 -12.57 -8.75 -23.89
C LYS A 4 -11.56 -7.87 -23.16
N HIS A 5 -12.01 -7.15 -22.15
CA HIS A 5 -11.11 -6.42 -21.26
C HIS A 5 -10.34 -7.46 -20.46
N SER A 6 -9.11 -7.76 -20.88
CA SER A 6 -8.12 -8.41 -20.02
C SER A 6 -8.03 -7.55 -18.76
N GLY A 7 -8.44 -8.11 -17.61
CA GLY A 7 -8.52 -7.38 -16.34
C GLY A 7 -7.17 -6.75 -16.03
N THR A 8 -7.12 -5.43 -16.03
CA THR A 8 -5.90 -4.68 -15.69
C THR A 8 -5.77 -4.66 -14.18
N MET A 9 -4.61 -5.06 -13.66
CA MET A 9 -4.30 -5.02 -12.23
C MET A 9 -4.53 -3.62 -11.65
N LYS A 10 -5.15 -3.52 -10.47
CA LYS A 10 -5.48 -2.24 -9.81
C LYS A 10 -5.11 -2.27 -8.34
N ALA A 11 -4.55 -1.18 -7.83
CA ALA A 11 -4.36 -1.00 -6.40
C ALA A 11 -5.71 -0.91 -5.66
N VAL A 12 -5.79 -1.49 -4.47
CA VAL A 12 -6.93 -1.33 -3.57
C VAL A 12 -6.59 -0.30 -2.51
N LEU A 13 -7.16 0.89 -2.67
CA LEU A 13 -6.86 2.06 -1.86
C LEU A 13 -7.91 2.31 -0.79
N ALA A 14 -7.52 3.06 0.25
CA ALA A 14 -8.42 3.53 1.30
C ALA A 14 -9.57 4.36 0.71
N ASP A 15 -10.73 4.30 1.38
CA ASP A 15 -11.96 4.93 0.90
C ASP A 15 -11.83 6.43 0.70
N ASP A 16 -11.18 7.11 1.63
CA ASP A 16 -10.93 8.55 1.63
C ASP A 16 -10.07 9.02 0.45
N LEU A 17 -9.32 8.12 -0.20
CA LEU A 17 -8.56 8.40 -1.43
C LEU A 17 -9.41 8.27 -2.69
N THR A 18 -10.53 7.54 -2.61
CA THR A 18 -11.38 7.18 -3.76
C THR A 18 -12.73 7.88 -3.77
N LYS A 19 -13.20 8.38 -2.62
CA LYS A 19 -14.47 9.11 -2.49
C LYS A 19 -14.35 10.53 -3.03
N SER A 20 -15.49 11.05 -3.52
CA SER A 20 -15.66 12.45 -3.90
C SER A 20 -15.46 13.38 -2.70
N MET A 21 -15.12 14.63 -2.98
CA MET A 21 -14.94 15.62 -1.92
C MET A 21 -16.25 15.90 -1.18
N GLU A 22 -16.15 16.00 0.14
CA GLU A 22 -17.22 16.56 0.95
C GLU A 22 -17.07 18.08 1.03
N PHE A 23 -18.19 18.79 1.06
CA PHE A 23 -18.20 20.24 1.12
C PHE A 23 -19.05 20.77 2.26
N VAL A 24 -18.59 21.86 2.85
CA VAL A 24 -19.31 22.65 3.86
C VAL A 24 -19.65 24.02 3.32
N ARG A 25 -20.73 24.61 3.84
CA ARG A 25 -21.11 25.99 3.53
C ARG A 25 -20.28 26.96 4.37
N VAL A 26 -19.86 28.05 3.75
CA VAL A 26 -19.20 29.19 4.41
C VAL A 26 -19.84 30.48 3.96
N TYR A 27 -19.77 31.51 4.81
CA TYR A 27 -20.01 32.88 4.38
C TYR A 27 -18.73 33.49 3.84
N ALA A 28 -18.84 34.19 2.72
CA ALA A 28 -17.76 34.89 2.08
C ALA A 28 -18.23 36.27 1.60
N ALA A 29 -17.30 37.20 1.44
CA ALA A 29 -17.61 38.52 0.94
C ALA A 29 -16.61 38.97 -0.13
N ASP A 30 -17.04 39.88 -0.99
CA ASP A 30 -16.15 40.59 -1.89
C ASP A 30 -15.20 41.52 -1.11
N ILE A 31 -13.99 41.72 -1.64
CA ILE A 31 -13.06 42.75 -1.15
C ILE A 31 -13.09 43.90 -2.15
N THR A 32 -13.74 44.99 -1.79
CA THR A 32 -13.89 46.20 -2.63
C THR A 32 -12.62 47.06 -2.66
N ASN A 33 -11.85 47.06 -1.57
CA ASN A 33 -10.57 47.75 -1.48
C ASN A 33 -9.42 46.78 -1.19
N LYS A 34 -8.61 46.47 -2.22
CA LYS A 34 -7.50 45.52 -2.13
C LYS A 34 -6.44 45.89 -1.09
N LYS A 35 -6.30 47.17 -0.73
CA LYS A 35 -5.35 47.64 0.31
C LYS A 35 -5.72 47.12 1.71
N GLU A 36 -7.00 46.81 1.93
CA GLU A 36 -7.50 46.32 3.21
C GLU A 36 -7.32 44.81 3.40
N THR A 37 -6.92 44.06 2.35
CA THR A 37 -6.88 42.59 2.36
C THR A 37 -6.09 42.02 3.53
N SER A 38 -4.87 42.49 3.76
CA SER A 38 -4.01 41.97 4.85
C SER A 38 -4.60 42.25 6.24
N ARG A 39 -5.22 43.42 6.42
CA ARG A 39 -5.90 43.78 7.67
C ARG A 39 -7.11 42.87 7.90
N LEU A 40 -7.96 42.68 6.88
CA LEU A 40 -9.13 41.82 6.94
C LEU A 40 -8.75 40.36 7.24
N VAL A 41 -7.72 39.81 6.57
CA VAL A 41 -7.22 38.45 6.85
C VAL A 41 -6.75 38.31 8.29
N LYS A 42 -6.03 39.32 8.82
CA LYS A 42 -5.56 39.30 10.22
C LYS A 42 -6.72 39.33 11.20
N GLN A 43 -7.64 40.31 11.08
CA GLN A 43 -8.79 40.44 11.98
C GLN A 43 -9.69 39.19 11.94
N LEU A 44 -10.00 38.69 10.75
CA LEU A 44 -10.81 37.47 10.62
C LEU A 44 -10.10 36.21 11.12
N GLY A 45 -8.77 36.17 11.04
CA GLY A 45 -7.97 35.10 11.63
C GLY A 45 -8.06 35.06 13.15
N GLU A 46 -8.22 36.21 13.80
CA GLU A 46 -8.40 36.34 15.25
C GLU A 46 -9.85 36.04 15.67
N ILE A 47 -10.83 36.58 14.95
CA ILE A 47 -12.26 36.52 15.33
C ILE A 47 -12.94 35.23 14.88
N PHE A 48 -12.65 34.79 13.65
CA PHE A 48 -13.30 33.62 13.03
C PHE A 48 -12.26 32.68 12.43
N PRO A 49 -11.32 32.12 13.21
CA PRO A 49 -10.25 31.29 12.68
C PRO A 49 -10.81 30.07 11.92
N LEU A 50 -10.16 29.70 10.80
CA LEU A 50 -10.52 28.50 10.03
C LEU A 50 -9.91 27.24 10.66
N THR A 51 -10.02 27.05 11.98
CA THR A 51 -9.38 25.91 12.68
C THR A 51 -9.84 24.56 12.15
N ARG A 52 -11.10 24.45 11.72
CA ARG A 52 -11.68 23.26 11.10
C ARG A 52 -11.36 23.12 9.60
N LEU A 53 -10.80 24.16 8.97
CA LEU A 53 -10.51 24.21 7.54
C LEU A 53 -9.10 24.79 7.27
N PRO A 54 -8.02 24.24 7.88
CA PRO A 54 -6.69 24.81 7.81
C PRO A 54 -6.07 24.78 6.39
N HIS A 55 -6.58 23.91 5.52
CA HIS A 55 -6.17 23.75 4.12
C HIS A 55 -6.76 24.82 3.18
N MET A 56 -7.80 25.55 3.62
CA MET A 56 -8.46 26.54 2.78
C MET A 56 -7.67 27.84 2.70
N LYS A 57 -7.46 28.34 1.48
CA LYS A 57 -6.92 29.69 1.29
C LYS A 57 -8.02 30.69 1.63
N ARG A 58 -7.82 31.53 2.66
CA ARG A 58 -8.84 32.48 3.11
C ARG A 58 -9.29 33.47 2.02
N VAL A 59 -8.39 33.82 1.10
CA VAL A 59 -8.67 34.75 -0.01
C VAL A 59 -8.54 34.02 -1.35
N ARG A 60 -9.47 34.29 -2.28
CA ARG A 60 -9.35 33.90 -3.68
C ARG A 60 -9.33 35.13 -4.60
N CYS A 61 -8.67 34.97 -5.75
CA CYS A 61 -8.69 35.95 -6.83
C CYS A 61 -9.42 35.34 -8.02
N LEU A 62 -10.50 35.98 -8.44
CA LEU A 62 -11.21 35.70 -9.68
C LEU A 62 -10.71 36.66 -10.76
N LYS A 63 -10.71 36.21 -12.01
CA LYS A 63 -10.42 37.03 -13.18
C LYS A 63 -11.68 37.06 -14.04
N GLU A 64 -12.23 38.24 -14.26
CA GLU A 64 -13.40 38.45 -15.12
C GLU A 64 -13.08 39.65 -16.02
N ASN A 65 -13.13 39.47 -17.34
CA ASN A 65 -12.80 40.52 -18.32
C ASN A 65 -11.45 41.25 -18.05
N GLU A 66 -10.40 40.49 -17.70
CA GLU A 66 -9.08 40.99 -17.26
C GLU A 66 -9.03 41.74 -15.92
N GLU A 67 -10.17 42.07 -15.32
CA GLU A 67 -10.24 42.63 -13.97
C GLU A 67 -10.10 41.54 -12.91
N LYS A 68 -9.35 41.88 -11.85
CA LYS A 68 -9.13 41.00 -10.70
C LYS A 68 -10.11 41.34 -9.58
N HIS A 69 -10.98 40.39 -9.24
CA HIS A 69 -11.90 40.49 -8.12
C HIS A 69 -11.38 39.60 -6.97
N LEU A 70 -11.31 40.16 -5.77
CA LEU A 70 -10.86 39.42 -4.58
C LEU A 70 -12.07 39.09 -3.72
N GLN A 71 -12.08 37.88 -3.18
CA GLN A 71 -13.13 37.40 -2.27
C GLN A 71 -12.48 36.74 -1.07
N ILE A 72 -13.11 36.87 0.10
CA ILE A 72 -12.57 36.39 1.37
C ILE A 72 -13.62 35.56 2.11
N ILE A 73 -13.20 34.40 2.64
CA ILE A 73 -14.02 33.62 3.57
C ILE A 73 -14.10 34.38 4.89
N LEU A 74 -15.31 34.52 5.43
CA LEU A 74 -15.55 35.13 6.74
C LEU A 74 -15.51 34.05 7.83
N CYS A 75 -16.47 33.11 7.79
CA CYS A 75 -16.65 32.06 8.79
C CYS A 75 -17.37 30.82 8.23
N CYS A 76 -17.29 29.71 8.96
CA CYS A 76 -18.09 28.51 8.71
C CYS A 76 -19.53 28.71 9.17
N VAL A 77 -20.47 28.02 8.50
CA VAL A 77 -21.86 27.95 8.95
C VAL A 77 -22.01 26.71 9.84
N ASP A 78 -22.26 26.91 11.14
CA ASP A 78 -22.27 25.82 12.13
C ASP A 78 -23.59 25.02 12.16
N GLN A 79 -24.69 25.54 11.60
CA GLN A 79 -25.98 24.85 11.49
C GLN A 79 -26.71 25.26 10.19
N GLU A 80 -27.42 24.31 9.55
CA GLU A 80 -28.45 24.62 8.56
C GLU A 80 -29.65 25.27 9.29
N GLU A 81 -29.47 26.46 9.86
CA GLU A 81 -30.59 27.26 10.37
C GLU A 81 -31.49 27.65 9.19
N ASP A 82 -32.80 27.54 9.42
CA ASP A 82 -33.88 27.58 8.44
C ASP A 82 -33.68 28.60 7.30
N LEU A 83 -33.82 28.09 6.07
CA LEU A 83 -33.55 28.70 4.76
C LEU A 83 -34.36 29.96 4.38
N SER A 84 -34.88 30.75 5.31
CA SER A 84 -35.69 31.94 4.95
C SER A 84 -34.93 33.26 4.92
N SER A 85 -33.83 33.42 5.65
CA SER A 85 -33.03 34.66 5.64
C SER A 85 -31.53 34.42 5.76
N SER A 86 -30.75 34.83 4.75
CA SER A 86 -29.29 34.91 4.87
C SER A 86 -28.91 36.06 5.80
N PRO A 87 -27.98 35.87 6.77
CA PRO A 87 -27.65 36.91 7.73
C PRO A 87 -26.98 38.10 7.06
N THR A 88 -27.16 39.29 7.61
CA THR A 88 -26.39 40.48 7.19
C THR A 88 -24.94 40.41 7.72
N LEU A 89 -24.02 41.18 7.13
CA LEU A 89 -22.65 41.31 7.68
C LEU A 89 -22.69 41.75 9.15
N ASN A 90 -23.58 42.68 9.48
CA ASN A 90 -23.76 43.12 10.85
C ASN A 90 -24.21 41.98 11.77
N GLU A 91 -25.13 41.12 11.35
CA GLU A 91 -25.54 39.94 12.14
C GLU A 91 -24.40 38.94 12.34
N ILE A 92 -23.57 38.69 11.31
CA ILE A 92 -22.37 37.83 11.45
C ILE A 92 -21.41 38.41 12.49
N PHE A 93 -21.19 39.73 12.47
CA PHE A 93 -20.23 40.41 13.34
C PHE A 93 -20.83 40.96 14.64
N GLN A 94 -22.11 40.70 14.96
CA GLN A 94 -22.72 41.10 16.25
C GLN A 94 -21.93 40.54 17.45
N LYS A 95 -21.29 39.38 17.28
CA LYS A 95 -20.46 38.73 18.30
C LYS A 95 -19.01 39.23 18.33
N ALA A 96 -18.64 40.19 17.47
CA ALA A 96 -17.29 40.70 17.29
C ALA A 96 -17.25 42.24 17.32
N PRO A 97 -17.49 42.87 18.49
CA PRO A 97 -17.45 44.32 18.62
C PRO A 97 -16.06 44.85 18.25
N GLY A 98 -16.01 45.79 17.30
CA GLY A 98 -14.77 46.40 16.81
C GLY A 98 -14.20 45.82 15.52
N PHE A 99 -14.90 44.87 14.87
CA PHE A 99 -14.52 44.44 13.52
C PHE A 99 -14.70 45.59 12.51
N ASP A 100 -13.61 45.99 11.85
CA ASP A 100 -13.64 47.03 10.84
C ASP A 100 -13.96 46.44 9.47
N GLN A 101 -15.23 46.59 9.07
CA GLN A 101 -15.79 46.09 7.82
C GLN A 101 -15.31 46.87 6.58
N THR A 102 -14.52 47.93 6.74
CA THR A 102 -14.01 48.74 5.63
C THR A 102 -13.33 47.85 4.59
N GLY A 103 -13.72 48.00 3.32
CA GLY A 103 -13.18 47.21 2.21
C GLY A 103 -13.87 45.87 1.97
N LEU A 104 -14.88 45.47 2.76
CA LEU A 104 -15.80 44.39 2.42
C LEU A 104 -16.94 44.90 1.53
N GLY A 105 -17.42 44.03 0.65
CA GLY A 105 -18.52 44.27 -0.27
C GLY A 105 -19.68 43.32 -0.04
N ASN A 106 -20.23 42.80 -1.14
CA ASN A 106 -21.40 41.93 -1.11
C ASN A 106 -21.11 40.64 -0.33
N LEU A 107 -22.05 40.25 0.54
CA LEU A 107 -22.01 39.02 1.31
C LEU A 107 -22.75 37.92 0.55
N PHE A 108 -22.17 36.72 0.53
CA PHE A 108 -22.77 35.56 -0.10
C PHE A 108 -22.39 34.28 0.64
N SER A 109 -23.14 33.21 0.39
CA SER A 109 -22.77 31.87 0.84
C SER A 109 -22.20 31.06 -0.32
N THR A 110 -21.19 30.24 -0.04
CA THR A 110 -20.60 29.32 -1.01
C THR A 110 -20.20 28.02 -0.33
N ARG A 111 -19.78 27.03 -1.13
CA ARG A 111 -19.30 25.73 -0.65
C ARG A 111 -17.78 25.67 -0.76
N VAL A 112 -17.14 25.07 0.23
CA VAL A 112 -15.70 24.81 0.24
C VAL A 112 -15.43 23.38 0.71
N ALA A 113 -14.30 22.81 0.31
CA ALA A 113 -13.95 21.44 0.67
C ALA A 113 -13.79 21.29 2.19
N ARG A 114 -14.51 20.33 2.79
CA ARG A 114 -14.49 20.03 4.22
C ARG A 114 -13.12 19.51 4.66
N ASN A 115 -12.53 18.62 3.87
CA ASN A 115 -11.27 17.97 4.16
C ASN A 115 -10.20 18.40 3.14
N GLN A 116 -8.93 18.23 3.50
CA GLN A 116 -7.83 18.45 2.57
C GLN A 116 -7.86 17.40 1.45
N PRO A 117 -7.78 17.79 0.16
CA PRO A 117 -7.64 16.84 -0.92
C PRO A 117 -6.38 15.98 -0.76
N LYS A 118 -6.51 14.68 -1.02
CA LYS A 118 -5.40 13.73 -0.98
C LYS A 118 -4.94 13.30 -2.37
N THR A 119 -5.81 13.43 -3.38
CA THR A 119 -5.50 13.09 -4.77
C THR A 119 -5.64 14.28 -5.70
N ARG A 120 -5.04 14.20 -6.88
CA ARG A 120 -5.15 15.23 -7.91
C ARG A 120 -6.61 15.47 -8.34
N ALA A 121 -7.38 14.41 -8.50
CA ALA A 121 -8.80 14.50 -8.85
C ALA A 121 -9.61 15.23 -7.77
N GLN A 122 -9.38 14.88 -6.50
CA GLN A 122 -9.98 15.58 -5.36
C GLN A 122 -9.55 17.05 -5.29
N PHE A 123 -8.29 17.33 -5.61
CA PHE A 123 -7.78 18.70 -5.64
C PHE A 123 -8.48 19.52 -6.72
N GLU A 124 -8.61 18.98 -7.93
CA GLU A 124 -9.30 19.65 -9.04
C GLU A 124 -10.79 19.88 -8.71
N GLU A 125 -11.45 18.90 -8.10
CA GLU A 125 -12.82 19.02 -7.61
C GLU A 125 -12.93 20.15 -6.56
N ALA A 126 -12.09 20.15 -5.53
CA ALA A 126 -12.09 21.18 -4.49
C ALA A 126 -11.75 22.57 -5.05
N GLN A 127 -10.76 22.65 -5.93
CA GLN A 127 -10.26 23.88 -6.53
C GLN A 127 -11.32 24.56 -7.41
N SER A 128 -12.25 23.80 -7.99
CA SER A 128 -13.38 24.35 -8.75
C SER A 128 -14.35 25.17 -7.88
N HIS A 129 -14.41 24.88 -6.57
CA HIS A 129 -15.26 25.59 -5.61
C HIS A 129 -14.52 26.71 -4.89
N TRP A 130 -13.36 26.41 -4.32
CA TRP A 130 -12.53 27.39 -3.62
C TRP A 130 -11.07 26.95 -3.57
N PRO A 131 -10.09 27.88 -3.67
CA PRO A 131 -8.68 27.50 -3.62
C PRO A 131 -8.26 26.81 -2.33
N THR A 132 -7.54 25.71 -2.47
CA THR A 132 -7.03 24.88 -1.36
C THR A 132 -5.53 24.64 -1.48
N SER A 133 -4.87 24.32 -0.37
CA SER A 133 -3.55 23.70 -0.41
C SER A 133 -3.65 22.24 -0.85
N PHE A 134 -2.66 21.79 -1.63
CA PHE A 134 -2.51 20.42 -2.05
C PHE A 134 -1.03 20.16 -2.34
N HIS A 135 -0.54 19.04 -1.83
CA HIS A 135 0.79 18.52 -2.12
C HIS A 135 0.61 17.15 -2.74
N GLU A 136 1.11 16.99 -3.96
CA GLU A 136 0.94 15.75 -4.69
C GLU A 136 1.85 14.66 -4.12
N ASP A 137 1.25 13.51 -3.82
CA ASP A 137 1.98 12.29 -3.50
C ASP A 137 2.23 11.53 -4.80
N LEU A 138 3.49 11.52 -5.24
CA LEU A 138 3.91 10.91 -6.50
C LEU A 138 3.70 9.39 -6.51
N GLU A 139 3.81 8.74 -5.36
CA GLU A 139 3.64 7.29 -5.26
C GLU A 139 2.16 6.93 -5.36
N LEU A 140 1.31 7.65 -4.63
CA LEU A 140 -0.14 7.52 -4.75
C LEU A 140 -0.63 7.82 -6.17
N THR A 141 -0.06 8.83 -6.84
CA THR A 141 -0.36 9.13 -8.25
C THR A 141 -0.04 7.93 -9.15
N LYS A 142 1.11 7.26 -8.94
CA LYS A 142 1.48 6.03 -9.67
C LYS A 142 0.55 4.84 -9.36
N LEU A 143 0.05 4.74 -8.13
CA LEU A 143 -0.92 3.71 -7.76
C LEU A 143 -2.27 3.94 -8.45
N LEU A 144 -2.74 5.19 -8.46
CA LEU A 144 -4.03 5.58 -9.06
C LEU A 144 -4.04 5.45 -10.59
N ASN A 145 -2.95 5.82 -11.25
CA ASN A 145 -2.84 5.76 -12.71
C ASN A 145 -2.42 4.36 -13.24
N GLY A 146 -2.09 3.42 -12.35
CA GLY A 146 -1.65 2.06 -12.70
C GLY A 146 -0.22 1.96 -13.24
N THR A 147 0.63 2.98 -13.02
CA THR A 147 2.04 2.99 -13.44
C THR A 147 3.01 2.70 -12.29
N TYR A 148 2.51 2.16 -11.18
CA TYR A 148 3.33 1.80 -10.01
C TYR A 148 4.38 0.73 -10.34
N PHE A 149 3.98 -0.30 -11.09
CA PHE A 149 4.88 -1.35 -11.56
C PHE A 149 5.30 -1.13 -13.01
N THR A 150 6.58 -1.30 -13.27
CA THR A 150 7.16 -1.42 -14.62
C THR A 150 6.61 -2.64 -15.35
N LYS A 151 6.79 -2.70 -16.68
CA LYS A 151 6.34 -3.85 -17.48
C LYS A 151 6.99 -5.16 -17.04
N THR A 152 8.29 -5.14 -16.75
CA THR A 152 9.04 -6.32 -16.27
C THR A 152 8.56 -6.78 -14.90
N GLU A 153 8.19 -5.85 -13.99
CA GLU A 153 7.55 -6.21 -12.72
C GLU A 153 6.17 -6.85 -12.93
N GLN A 154 5.36 -6.32 -13.85
CA GLN A 154 4.05 -6.89 -14.17
C GLN A 154 4.18 -8.30 -14.75
N GLU A 155 5.18 -8.58 -15.58
CA GLU A 155 5.48 -9.92 -16.09
C GLU A 155 5.83 -10.90 -14.96
N ARG A 156 6.65 -10.48 -14.00
CA ARG A 156 6.99 -11.27 -12.80
C ARG A 156 5.76 -11.50 -11.90
N ILE A 157 4.94 -10.48 -11.69
CA ILE A 157 3.67 -10.58 -10.94
C ILE A 157 2.74 -11.63 -11.58
N ASN A 158 2.62 -11.59 -12.91
CA ASN A 158 1.82 -12.56 -13.65
C ASN A 158 2.40 -13.98 -13.56
N LEU A 159 3.72 -14.13 -13.58
CA LEU A 159 4.39 -15.43 -13.43
C LEU A 159 4.06 -16.07 -12.05
N HIS A 160 4.21 -15.32 -10.96
CA HIS A 160 3.89 -15.84 -9.63
C HIS A 160 2.40 -16.10 -9.42
N MET A 161 1.52 -15.26 -9.99
CA MET A 161 0.08 -15.55 -9.97
C MET A 161 -0.26 -16.80 -10.78
N GLN A 162 0.44 -17.06 -11.89
CA GLN A 162 0.26 -18.28 -12.68
C GLN A 162 0.62 -19.53 -11.86
N MET A 163 1.70 -19.47 -11.06
CA MET A 163 2.04 -20.55 -10.11
C MET A 163 0.94 -20.75 -9.06
N ALA A 164 0.37 -19.67 -8.52
CA ALA A 164 -0.75 -19.76 -7.58
C ALA A 164 -2.00 -20.40 -8.22
N VAL A 165 -2.27 -20.12 -9.50
CA VAL A 165 -3.35 -20.77 -10.27
C VAL A 165 -3.11 -22.26 -10.42
N GLU A 166 -1.88 -22.69 -10.72
CA GLU A 166 -1.53 -24.11 -10.84
C GLU A 166 -1.70 -24.86 -9.51
N LEU A 167 -1.32 -24.24 -8.39
CA LEU A 167 -1.54 -24.80 -7.05
C LEU A 167 -3.02 -24.90 -6.71
N ALA A 168 -3.81 -23.89 -7.06
CA ALA A 168 -5.25 -23.91 -6.87
C ALA A 168 -5.93 -25.05 -7.64
N ASP A 169 -5.46 -25.32 -8.86
CA ASP A 169 -5.95 -26.43 -9.69
C ASP A 169 -5.57 -27.79 -9.10
N GLN A 170 -4.34 -27.94 -8.57
CA GLN A 170 -3.93 -29.15 -7.83
C GLN A 170 -4.80 -29.38 -6.58
N GLY A 171 -5.09 -28.32 -5.81
CA GLY A 171 -5.99 -28.39 -4.68
C GLY A 171 -7.40 -28.83 -5.08
N LYS A 172 -7.93 -28.27 -6.18
CA LYS A 172 -9.22 -28.67 -6.75
C LYS A 172 -9.26 -30.16 -7.08
N GLN A 173 -8.24 -30.65 -7.77
CA GLN A 173 -8.11 -32.07 -8.13
C GLN A 173 -8.03 -32.99 -6.91
N SER A 174 -7.56 -32.45 -5.77
CA SER A 174 -7.45 -33.15 -4.49
C SER A 174 -8.71 -33.02 -3.61
N GLY A 175 -9.78 -32.41 -4.11
CA GLY A 175 -11.05 -32.22 -3.37
C GLY A 175 -11.06 -31.01 -2.43
N GLU A 176 -10.09 -30.11 -2.55
CA GLU A 176 -9.99 -28.89 -1.75
C GLU A 176 -10.68 -27.70 -2.43
N VAL A 177 -10.88 -26.63 -1.65
CA VAL A 177 -11.30 -25.35 -2.21
C VAL A 177 -10.18 -24.84 -3.13
N PRO A 178 -10.46 -24.40 -4.38
CA PRO A 178 -9.43 -24.08 -5.38
C PRO A 178 -8.76 -22.71 -5.11
N ILE A 179 -8.02 -22.65 -4.02
CA ILE A 179 -7.26 -21.47 -3.59
C ILE A 179 -5.79 -21.88 -3.48
N GLY A 180 -4.94 -21.23 -4.28
CA GLY A 180 -3.50 -21.41 -4.27
C GLY A 180 -2.81 -20.13 -3.83
N VAL A 181 -1.68 -20.28 -3.13
CA VAL A 181 -0.88 -19.17 -2.59
C VAL A 181 0.59 -19.40 -2.87
N VAL A 182 1.27 -18.32 -3.28
CA VAL A 182 2.73 -18.26 -3.39
C VAL A 182 3.22 -17.03 -2.63
N ILE A 183 4.21 -17.19 -1.77
CA ILE A 183 4.91 -16.09 -1.09
C ILE A 183 6.34 -16.03 -1.63
N VAL A 184 6.77 -14.84 -2.05
CA VAL A 184 8.09 -14.60 -2.64
C VAL A 184 8.79 -13.45 -1.93
N ASN A 185 10.12 -13.41 -2.00
CA ASN A 185 10.89 -12.26 -1.57
C ASN A 185 10.73 -11.11 -2.58
N SER A 186 10.36 -9.91 -2.12
CA SER A 186 10.09 -8.77 -2.99
C SER A 186 11.31 -8.31 -3.80
N ASP A 187 12.52 -8.44 -3.24
CA ASP A 187 13.76 -8.00 -3.88
C ASP A 187 14.33 -9.04 -4.86
N SER A 188 14.45 -10.29 -4.42
CA SER A 188 15.06 -11.36 -5.23
C SER A 188 14.08 -12.03 -6.19
N SER A 189 12.77 -11.83 -6.00
CA SER A 189 11.71 -12.57 -6.70
C SER A 189 11.76 -14.09 -6.51
N GLU A 190 12.50 -14.58 -5.50
CA GLU A 190 12.56 -16.02 -5.20
C GLU A 190 11.35 -16.45 -4.38
N VAL A 191 10.82 -17.64 -4.70
CA VAL A 191 9.77 -18.27 -3.88
C VAL A 191 10.32 -18.65 -2.51
N VAL A 192 9.56 -18.32 -1.47
CA VAL A 192 9.84 -18.66 -0.07
C VAL A 192 8.94 -19.80 0.41
N ALA A 193 7.65 -19.73 0.06
CA ALA A 193 6.68 -20.76 0.37
C ALA A 193 5.55 -20.78 -0.67
N SER A 194 4.93 -21.94 -0.84
CA SER A 194 3.77 -22.09 -1.71
C SER A 194 2.91 -23.29 -1.30
N CYS A 195 1.59 -23.14 -1.40
CA CYS A 195 0.65 -24.19 -1.07
C CYS A 195 -0.76 -23.91 -1.61
N TYR A 196 -1.71 -24.81 -1.34
CA TYR A 196 -3.15 -24.60 -1.54
C TYR A 196 -3.91 -24.90 -0.24
N ASP A 197 -5.23 -24.79 -0.28
CA ASP A 197 -6.13 -24.97 0.87
C ASP A 197 -6.20 -26.44 1.32
N LEU A 198 -6.31 -26.72 2.63
CA LEU A 198 -6.45 -28.09 3.15
C LEU A 198 -7.67 -28.28 4.06
N ARG A 199 -8.61 -27.33 4.05
CA ARG A 199 -9.70 -27.33 5.03
C ARG A 199 -10.60 -28.57 4.95
N ASN A 200 -10.75 -29.18 3.78
CA ASN A 200 -11.66 -30.30 3.59
C ASN A 200 -11.02 -31.60 4.06
N THR A 201 -9.86 -31.97 3.49
CA THR A 201 -9.22 -33.26 3.78
C THR A 201 -8.64 -33.32 5.19
N ALA A 202 -8.10 -32.21 5.71
CA ALA A 202 -7.61 -32.15 7.08
C ALA A 202 -8.73 -31.96 8.11
N SER A 203 -9.98 -31.74 7.68
CA SER A 203 -11.12 -31.40 8.54
C SER A 203 -10.82 -30.25 9.51
N ASN A 204 -9.98 -29.29 9.09
CA ASN A 204 -9.62 -28.13 9.88
C ASN A 204 -10.07 -26.84 9.18
N PRO A 205 -11.11 -26.14 9.69
CA PRO A 205 -11.65 -24.95 9.03
C PRO A 205 -10.65 -23.79 8.97
N LEU A 206 -9.55 -23.81 9.74
CA LEU A 206 -8.51 -22.78 9.72
C LEU A 206 -7.44 -23.00 8.65
N TYR A 207 -7.44 -24.15 7.97
CA TYR A 207 -6.43 -24.52 6.96
C TYR A 207 -6.68 -23.85 5.61
N HIS A 208 -6.93 -22.55 5.66
CA HIS A 208 -6.97 -21.69 4.49
C HIS A 208 -5.57 -21.59 3.87
N ALA A 209 -5.48 -21.57 2.55
CA ALA A 209 -4.20 -21.52 1.83
C ALA A 209 -3.26 -20.39 2.31
N VAL A 210 -3.80 -19.19 2.61
CA VAL A 210 -3.00 -18.06 3.11
C VAL A 210 -2.40 -18.36 4.49
N MET A 211 -3.18 -18.96 5.39
CA MET A 211 -2.71 -19.28 6.73
C MET A 211 -1.63 -20.36 6.69
N LEU A 212 -1.85 -21.38 5.86
CA LEU A 212 -0.87 -22.46 5.65
C LEU A 212 0.42 -21.90 5.07
N CYS A 213 0.35 -21.01 4.08
CA CYS A 213 1.55 -20.46 3.46
C CYS A 213 2.35 -19.56 4.43
N VAL A 214 1.67 -18.79 5.29
CA VAL A 214 2.32 -18.06 6.39
C VAL A 214 3.00 -19.01 7.38
N ASP A 215 2.35 -20.12 7.75
CA ASP A 215 2.96 -21.17 8.60
C ASP A 215 4.19 -21.78 7.93
N LEU A 216 4.15 -22.03 6.62
CA LEU A 216 5.28 -22.53 5.84
C LEU A 216 6.46 -21.53 5.81
N VAL A 217 6.19 -20.22 5.73
CA VAL A 217 7.24 -19.20 5.93
C VAL A 217 7.81 -19.29 7.34
N ALA A 218 6.97 -19.42 8.38
CA ALA A 218 7.45 -19.58 9.75
C ALA A 218 8.38 -20.80 9.88
N ARG A 219 8.02 -21.94 9.27
CA ARG A 219 8.87 -23.15 9.24
C ARG A 219 10.19 -22.93 8.54
N SER A 220 10.21 -22.17 7.45
CA SER A 220 11.46 -21.82 6.76
C SER A 220 12.43 -21.05 7.65
N GLN A 221 11.93 -20.45 8.73
CA GLN A 221 12.66 -19.67 9.73
C GLN A 221 12.80 -20.43 11.06
N GLY A 222 12.55 -21.74 11.09
CA GLY A 222 12.69 -22.58 12.29
C GLY A 222 11.51 -22.52 13.28
N GLY A 223 10.41 -21.84 12.92
CA GLY A 223 9.15 -21.82 13.67
C GLY A 223 8.08 -22.73 13.06
N GLY A 224 6.84 -22.23 13.02
CA GLY A 224 5.65 -22.98 12.59
C GLY A 224 4.80 -23.45 13.76
N ALA A 225 3.49 -23.40 13.60
CA ALA A 225 2.49 -23.77 14.59
C ALA A 225 1.79 -25.09 14.26
N TRP A 226 1.69 -25.44 12.98
CA TRP A 226 0.97 -26.65 12.56
C TRP A 226 1.90 -27.82 12.28
N GLU A 227 1.34 -29.02 12.19
CA GLU A 227 2.02 -30.19 11.62
C GLU A 227 1.33 -30.50 10.30
N ILE A 228 1.91 -30.01 9.21
CA ILE A 228 1.44 -30.27 7.85
C ILE A 228 2.13 -31.55 7.36
N GLN A 229 1.32 -32.53 6.94
CA GLN A 229 1.82 -33.76 6.32
C GLN A 229 2.51 -33.43 5.00
N ASP A 230 3.40 -34.32 4.54
CA ASP A 230 4.05 -34.16 3.24
C ASP A 230 2.99 -34.18 2.13
N THR A 231 2.65 -32.98 1.64
CA THR A 231 1.48 -32.74 0.80
C THR A 231 1.97 -32.35 -0.59
N PRO A 232 1.59 -33.06 -1.65
CA PRO A 232 1.96 -32.69 -3.02
C PRO A 232 1.57 -31.25 -3.34
N GLY A 233 2.48 -30.49 -3.93
CA GLY A 233 2.30 -29.07 -4.25
C GLY A 233 2.67 -28.11 -3.12
N PHE A 234 2.90 -28.60 -1.90
CA PHE A 234 3.43 -27.78 -0.81
C PHE A 234 4.94 -27.68 -0.95
N TRP A 235 5.46 -26.47 -0.81
CA TRP A 235 6.88 -26.22 -0.85
C TRP A 235 7.24 -25.05 0.05
N TRP A 236 8.39 -25.13 0.71
CA TRP A 236 8.98 -24.01 1.43
C TRP A 236 10.49 -24.15 1.44
N ARG A 237 11.17 -23.01 1.56
CA ARG A 237 12.61 -22.98 1.77
C ARG A 237 12.93 -23.70 3.09
N LYS A 238 13.82 -24.69 3.06
CA LYS A 238 14.31 -25.28 4.32
C LYS A 238 15.13 -24.23 5.07
N PRO A 239 15.08 -24.18 6.41
CA PRO A 239 16.00 -23.36 7.18
C PRO A 239 17.41 -23.61 6.66
N HIS A 240 18.18 -22.54 6.43
CA HIS A 240 19.58 -22.70 6.10
C HIS A 240 20.17 -23.58 7.22
N GLU A 241 20.73 -24.74 6.87
CA GLU A 241 21.59 -25.44 7.83
C GLU A 241 22.68 -24.42 8.13
N ALA A 242 22.56 -23.73 9.26
CA ALA A 242 23.59 -22.82 9.71
C ALA A 242 24.86 -23.67 9.69
N SER A 243 25.78 -23.35 8.78
CA SER A 243 27.08 -24.00 8.69
C SER A 243 27.60 -24.03 10.13
N ASN A 244 27.73 -25.24 10.68
CA ASN A 244 28.33 -25.52 11.98
C ASN A 244 29.73 -24.91 12.02
N ARG A 245 29.83 -23.61 12.29
CA ARG A 245 31.07 -22.84 12.37
C ARG A 245 31.14 -21.99 13.63
N LEU A 246 30.43 -22.41 14.67
CA LEU A 246 30.59 -21.91 16.04
C LEU A 246 30.82 -23.03 17.07
N ALA A 247 30.80 -24.31 16.66
CA ALA A 247 31.04 -25.45 17.56
C ALA A 247 32.49 -25.96 17.58
N ASP A 248 33.39 -25.40 16.75
CA ASP A 248 34.76 -25.95 16.57
C ASP A 248 35.88 -24.99 17.03
N LEU A 249 35.56 -24.04 17.92
CA LEU A 249 36.53 -23.09 18.50
C LEU A 249 36.78 -23.31 19.99
N SER A 250 36.44 -24.48 20.53
CA SER A 250 36.76 -24.86 21.90
C SER A 250 37.37 -26.27 21.99
N SER A 251 38.39 -26.56 21.20
CA SER A 251 39.40 -27.57 21.50
C SER A 251 40.60 -27.40 20.57
N ASP A 252 41.63 -26.70 21.04
CA ASP A 252 43.01 -27.21 21.06
C ASP A 252 44.04 -26.10 21.22
N THR A 253 44.40 -25.90 22.49
CA THR A 253 45.75 -25.45 22.86
C THR A 253 46.64 -26.67 23.02
N SER A 254 47.49 -26.98 22.05
CA SER A 254 48.88 -27.43 22.32
C SER A 254 49.69 -27.61 21.04
N LEU A 255 50.90 -27.02 21.08
CA LEU A 255 52.00 -27.16 20.13
C LEU A 255 52.39 -28.63 19.86
N GLY A 256 52.82 -28.91 18.63
CA GLY A 256 53.71 -30.05 18.35
C GLY A 256 53.84 -30.47 16.89
N SER A 257 54.92 -30.00 16.24
CA SER A 257 55.81 -30.77 15.34
C SER A 257 55.26 -31.47 14.08
N GLN A 258 55.73 -31.00 12.91
CA GLN A 258 55.85 -31.74 11.63
C GLN A 258 56.85 -32.94 11.71
N PRO A 259 57.04 -33.84 10.69
CA PRO A 259 56.75 -33.70 9.24
C PRO A 259 56.29 -34.97 8.44
N ASP A 260 56.12 -34.74 7.12
CA ASP A 260 56.30 -35.62 5.94
C ASP A 260 55.32 -36.77 5.59
N ASN A 261 54.61 -36.69 4.45
CA ASN A 261 55.03 -37.21 3.13
C ASN A 261 53.88 -37.34 2.08
N LEU A 262 54.18 -36.95 0.82
CA LEU A 262 53.87 -37.56 -0.51
C LEU A 262 52.47 -38.20 -0.76
N GLN A 263 51.71 -38.00 -1.86
CA GLN A 263 52.07 -37.97 -3.28
C GLN A 263 50.83 -37.70 -4.19
N ASN A 264 51.06 -37.01 -5.32
CA ASN A 264 50.48 -37.11 -6.68
C ASN A 264 48.95 -36.92 -6.95
N ASP A 265 48.52 -35.90 -7.72
CA ASP A 265 48.46 -35.76 -9.22
C ASP A 265 46.99 -36.03 -9.67
N VAL A 266 46.25 -35.31 -10.53
CA VAL A 266 46.49 -34.66 -11.83
C VAL A 266 45.29 -33.69 -12.11
N GLY A 267 45.54 -32.53 -12.74
CA GLY A 267 44.68 -32.06 -13.85
C GLY A 267 43.69 -30.89 -13.65
N GLN A 268 44.19 -29.66 -13.62
CA GLN A 268 43.49 -28.48 -14.18
C GLN A 268 43.88 -28.29 -15.66
N PRO A 269 43.11 -27.47 -16.40
CA PRO A 269 43.72 -26.46 -17.26
C PRO A 269 43.40 -25.03 -16.78
N THR A 270 44.46 -24.36 -16.38
CA THR A 270 44.77 -22.91 -16.42
C THR A 270 44.60 -22.34 -17.86
N LEU A 271 44.53 -21.06 -18.21
CA LEU A 271 44.61 -19.71 -17.61
C LEU A 271 44.21 -18.75 -18.75
N VAL A 272 43.59 -17.61 -18.46
CA VAL A 272 44.09 -16.32 -18.96
C VAL A 272 43.93 -15.30 -17.83
N ARG A 273 45.05 -14.67 -17.47
CA ARG A 273 45.17 -13.60 -16.48
C ARG A 273 45.73 -12.35 -17.17
N ASP A 274 45.66 -11.27 -16.40
CA ASP A 274 46.22 -9.93 -16.59
C ASP A 274 45.30 -8.98 -17.38
N VAL A 275 44.98 -7.77 -16.91
CA VAL A 275 45.87 -6.80 -16.25
C VAL A 275 45.19 -6.08 -15.07
N THR A 276 46.01 -5.80 -14.07
CA THR A 276 45.78 -4.98 -12.88
C THR A 276 45.38 -3.53 -13.21
N GLU A 277 44.34 -3.02 -12.56
CA GLU A 277 44.29 -1.60 -12.19
C GLU A 277 43.60 -1.42 -10.84
N SER A 278 44.36 -0.84 -9.92
CA SER A 278 43.98 -0.42 -8.59
C SER A 278 42.95 0.71 -8.64
N GLN A 279 41.82 0.55 -7.94
CA GLN A 279 41.15 1.67 -7.28
C GLN A 279 40.17 1.17 -6.21
N SER A 280 40.62 1.36 -4.96
CA SER A 280 39.85 1.33 -3.73
C SER A 280 38.55 2.13 -3.86
N GLY A 281 37.40 1.45 -3.90
CA GLY A 281 36.09 2.12 -3.93
C GLY A 281 34.87 1.25 -4.16
N GLN A 282 35.01 -0.01 -4.59
CA GLN A 282 33.86 -0.84 -5.03
C GLN A 282 33.44 -1.97 -4.07
N ASN A 283 34.08 -2.12 -2.91
CA ASN A 283 33.84 -3.26 -2.01
C ASN A 283 32.69 -3.08 -0.99
N ASN A 284 32.02 -1.91 -0.95
CA ASN A 284 30.91 -1.67 -0.02
C ASN A 284 29.50 -1.82 -0.63
N LEU A 285 29.38 -1.97 -1.95
CA LEU A 285 28.06 -2.15 -2.61
C LEU A 285 27.71 -3.60 -2.96
N LYS A 286 28.69 -4.52 -3.02
CA LYS A 286 28.47 -5.93 -3.39
C LYS A 286 28.18 -6.87 -2.22
N ARG A 287 28.21 -6.39 -0.98
CA ARG A 287 28.01 -7.21 0.24
C ARG A 287 26.62 -7.14 0.87
N LYS A 288 25.63 -6.52 0.20
CA LYS A 288 24.29 -6.30 0.79
C LYS A 288 23.14 -7.05 0.13
N PHE A 289 23.41 -8.04 -0.71
CA PHE A 289 22.42 -8.55 -1.66
C PHE A 289 22.23 -10.07 -1.70
N ASN A 290 22.63 -10.84 -0.69
CA ASN A 290 22.45 -12.29 -0.80
C ASN A 290 22.18 -13.09 0.48
N GLU A 291 21.69 -12.46 1.53
CA GLU A 291 21.15 -13.18 2.68
C GLU A 291 19.76 -12.59 2.93
N LEU A 292 18.71 -13.42 2.87
CA LEU A 292 17.54 -13.18 3.71
C LEU A 292 18.12 -13.05 5.10
N ASP A 293 18.21 -11.83 5.60
CA ASP A 293 18.81 -11.54 6.89
C ASP A 293 18.10 -12.45 7.90
N ASP A 294 18.88 -13.28 8.62
CA ASP A 294 18.40 -14.25 9.62
C ASP A 294 17.65 -13.53 10.78
N SER A 295 17.51 -12.21 10.68
CA SER A 295 16.80 -11.27 11.53
C SER A 295 15.40 -10.87 11.01
N SER A 296 14.99 -11.27 9.79
CA SER A 296 13.71 -10.82 9.20
C SER A 296 12.51 -11.47 9.89
N TYR A 297 11.62 -10.65 10.44
CA TYR A 297 10.41 -11.14 11.12
C TYR A 297 9.39 -11.66 10.10
N LEU A 298 9.18 -12.97 10.10
CA LEU A 298 8.12 -13.68 9.37
C LEU A 298 8.01 -13.26 7.90
N CYS A 299 6.93 -12.57 7.50
CA CYS A 299 6.70 -12.17 6.10
C CYS A 299 7.15 -10.73 5.78
N THR A 300 8.04 -10.14 6.58
CA THR A 300 8.64 -8.83 6.30
C THR A 300 9.36 -8.86 4.95
N ASN A 301 9.06 -7.89 4.08
CA ASN A 301 9.61 -7.78 2.71
C ASN A 301 9.28 -8.97 1.79
N LEU A 302 8.13 -9.62 2.03
CA LEU A 302 7.61 -10.68 1.16
C LEU A 302 6.32 -10.24 0.46
N ASP A 303 6.14 -10.68 -0.78
CA ASP A 303 4.94 -10.48 -1.58
C ASP A 303 4.13 -11.78 -1.61
N LEU A 304 2.82 -11.67 -1.38
CA LEU A 304 1.88 -12.79 -1.45
C LEU A 304 1.03 -12.71 -2.73
N TYR A 305 0.93 -13.82 -3.45
CA TYR A 305 0.06 -14.02 -4.60
C TYR A 305 -0.99 -15.06 -4.25
N VAL A 306 -2.27 -14.73 -4.40
CA VAL A 306 -3.39 -15.62 -4.08
C VAL A 306 -4.50 -15.57 -5.13
N THR A 307 -5.04 -16.72 -5.51
CA THR A 307 -6.03 -16.77 -6.60
C THR A 307 -7.36 -16.10 -6.26
N GLN A 308 -7.73 -16.04 -4.98
CA GLN A 308 -8.97 -15.45 -4.47
C GLN A 308 -8.71 -14.48 -3.31
N GLU A 309 -9.49 -13.42 -3.23
CA GLU A 309 -9.38 -12.41 -2.18
C GLU A 309 -9.45 -13.01 -0.75
N PRO A 310 -8.46 -12.74 0.12
CA PRO A 310 -8.45 -13.21 1.50
C PRO A 310 -9.66 -12.74 2.33
N CYS A 311 -10.21 -13.64 3.16
CA CYS A 311 -11.22 -13.30 4.17
C CYS A 311 -10.60 -12.54 5.37
N SER A 312 -11.41 -12.09 6.33
CA SER A 312 -10.94 -11.30 7.49
C SER A 312 -9.85 -12.01 8.31
N MET A 313 -9.95 -13.32 8.50
CA MET A 313 -8.94 -14.10 9.23
C MET A 313 -7.59 -14.05 8.50
N CYS A 314 -7.58 -14.41 7.21
CA CYS A 314 -6.37 -14.41 6.41
C CYS A 314 -5.77 -13.00 6.25
N ALA A 315 -6.61 -11.99 6.04
CA ALA A 315 -6.18 -10.61 5.94
C ALA A 315 -5.53 -10.10 7.24
N MET A 316 -6.09 -10.43 8.40
CA MET A 316 -5.50 -10.06 9.68
C MET A 316 -4.21 -10.84 9.98
N ALA A 317 -4.12 -12.11 9.58
CA ALA A 317 -2.88 -12.87 9.66
C ALA A 317 -1.75 -12.21 8.86
N LEU A 318 -2.06 -11.64 7.69
CA LEU A 318 -1.10 -10.91 6.87
C LEU A 318 -0.64 -9.59 7.50
N VAL A 319 -1.53 -8.88 8.23
CA VAL A 319 -1.12 -7.73 9.08
C VAL A 319 -0.13 -8.19 10.14
N HIS A 320 -0.46 -9.24 10.89
CA HIS A 320 0.40 -9.77 11.95
C HIS A 320 1.74 -10.29 11.43
N SER A 321 1.75 -10.80 10.19
CA SER A 321 2.95 -11.35 9.56
C SER A 321 3.82 -10.32 8.87
N ARG A 322 3.42 -9.04 8.86
CA ARG A 322 4.16 -7.94 8.24
C ARG A 322 4.38 -8.09 6.73
N ILE A 323 3.42 -8.71 6.02
CA ILE A 323 3.51 -8.86 4.55
C ILE A 323 3.74 -7.50 3.88
N HIS A 324 4.48 -7.46 2.77
CA HIS A 324 4.77 -6.24 2.03
C HIS A 324 3.70 -5.91 1.00
N HIS A 325 3.43 -6.84 0.08
CA HIS A 325 2.38 -6.71 -0.92
C HIS A 325 1.46 -7.94 -0.95
N VAL A 326 0.20 -7.72 -1.33
CA VAL A 326 -0.75 -8.79 -1.62
C VAL A 326 -1.35 -8.59 -3.00
N PHE A 327 -1.19 -9.57 -3.86
CA PHE A 327 -1.77 -9.65 -5.19
C PHE A 327 -2.86 -10.73 -5.20
N TYR A 328 -4.09 -10.37 -5.58
CA TYR A 328 -5.16 -11.35 -5.73
C TYR A 328 -5.85 -11.34 -7.09
N GLY A 329 -6.31 -12.52 -7.50
CA GLY A 329 -7.00 -12.72 -8.77
C GLY A 329 -8.45 -12.25 -8.75
N VAL A 330 -9.34 -13.05 -8.17
CA VAL A 330 -10.78 -12.74 -8.10
C VAL A 330 -11.21 -12.23 -6.71
N THR A 331 -12.24 -11.39 -6.69
CA THR A 331 -12.87 -10.94 -5.44
C THR A 331 -13.69 -12.05 -4.79
N HIS A 332 -13.90 -11.95 -3.47
CA HIS A 332 -14.75 -12.86 -2.71
C HIS A 332 -15.82 -12.07 -1.95
N PRO A 333 -17.09 -12.53 -1.84
CA PRO A 333 -18.15 -11.81 -1.13
C PRO A 333 -17.83 -11.50 0.34
N ASP A 334 -17.01 -12.31 0.99
CA ASP A 334 -16.50 -12.09 2.36
C ASP A 334 -15.03 -11.64 2.40
N GLY A 335 -14.52 -11.17 1.26
CA GLY A 335 -13.16 -10.67 1.12
C GLY A 335 -12.94 -9.41 1.95
N ALA A 336 -11.78 -9.34 2.60
CA ALA A 336 -11.47 -8.31 3.59
C ALA A 336 -10.36 -7.34 3.14
N LEU A 337 -9.94 -7.42 1.88
CA LEU A 337 -8.93 -6.55 1.31
C LEU A 337 -9.49 -5.57 0.27
N GLY A 338 -10.71 -5.77 -0.22
CA GLY A 338 -11.37 -4.84 -1.13
C GLY A 338 -12.89 -5.00 -1.29
N SER A 339 -13.47 -6.13 -0.87
CA SER A 339 -14.91 -6.40 -1.00
C SER A 339 -15.74 -5.86 0.19
N ARG A 340 -15.66 -6.49 1.37
CA ARG A 340 -16.37 -6.03 2.57
C ARG A 340 -15.56 -5.05 3.40
N TYR A 341 -14.27 -5.32 3.51
CA TYR A 341 -13.35 -4.56 4.33
C TYR A 341 -12.12 -4.18 3.52
N LYS A 342 -11.34 -3.25 4.08
CA LYS A 342 -10.00 -2.90 3.62
C LYS A 342 -9.10 -2.91 4.86
N ILE A 343 -8.86 -4.12 5.39
CA ILE A 343 -8.14 -4.31 6.66
C ILE A 343 -6.74 -3.67 6.57
N HIS A 344 -6.08 -3.82 5.43
CA HIS A 344 -4.77 -3.24 5.13
C HIS A 344 -4.74 -1.70 5.13
N CYS A 345 -5.89 -1.02 5.14
CA CYS A 345 -6.02 0.43 5.21
C CYS A 345 -6.47 0.95 6.58
N GLN A 346 -6.70 0.09 7.58
CA GLN A 346 -7.28 0.53 8.86
C GLN A 346 -6.26 1.35 9.67
N PRO A 347 -6.51 2.64 9.96
CA PRO A 347 -5.51 3.51 10.60
C PRO A 347 -5.07 3.06 11.99
N GLY A 348 -5.92 2.32 12.72
CA GLY A 348 -5.62 1.84 14.07
C GLY A 348 -4.76 0.58 14.14
N LEU A 349 -4.38 -0.01 13.01
CA LEU A 349 -3.49 -1.17 12.97
C LEU A 349 -2.02 -0.74 12.95
N ASN A 350 -1.15 -1.58 13.50
CA ASN A 350 0.29 -1.31 13.64
C ASN A 350 1.14 -1.67 12.41
N HIS A 351 0.52 -2.23 11.37
CA HIS A 351 1.16 -2.55 10.09
C HIS A 351 0.17 -2.33 8.95
N HIS A 352 0.66 -1.79 7.84
CA HIS A 352 -0.08 -1.54 6.61
C HIS A 352 0.71 -2.11 5.44
N PHE A 353 0.02 -2.61 4.44
CA PHE A 353 0.62 -3.22 3.25
C PHE A 353 -0.18 -2.86 2.00
N GLN A 354 0.44 -2.91 0.83
CA GLN A 354 -0.25 -2.56 -0.40
C GLN A 354 -0.95 -3.79 -0.98
N VAL A 355 -2.14 -3.56 -1.55
CA VAL A 355 -2.97 -4.62 -2.11
C VAL A 355 -3.27 -4.30 -3.57
N PHE A 356 -3.15 -5.31 -4.43
CA PHE A 356 -3.45 -5.24 -5.84
C PHE A 356 -4.41 -6.35 -6.23
N ARG A 357 -5.42 -6.01 -7.05
CA ARG A 357 -6.48 -6.92 -7.47
C ARG A 357 -6.51 -7.11 -8.97
N GLY A 358 -7.10 -8.22 -9.41
CA GLY A 358 -7.36 -8.51 -10.83
C GLY A 358 -6.18 -9.13 -11.57
N VAL A 359 -5.18 -9.66 -10.86
CA VAL A 359 -4.03 -10.31 -11.50
C VAL A 359 -4.47 -11.66 -12.07
N LEU A 360 -4.36 -11.83 -13.39
CA LEU A 360 -4.86 -13.02 -14.10
C LEU A 360 -6.32 -13.38 -13.75
N GLU A 361 -7.17 -12.37 -13.60
CA GLU A 361 -8.54 -12.51 -13.08
C GLU A 361 -9.39 -13.56 -13.83
N GLU A 362 -9.34 -13.61 -15.17
CA GLU A 362 -10.08 -14.60 -15.97
C GLU A 362 -9.64 -16.02 -15.64
N LYS A 363 -8.33 -16.27 -15.50
CA LYS A 363 -7.80 -17.60 -15.13
C LYS A 363 -8.22 -17.98 -13.72
N CYS A 364 -8.10 -17.05 -12.76
CA CYS A 364 -8.51 -17.30 -11.39
C CYS A 364 -10.02 -17.56 -11.27
N ARG A 365 -10.84 -16.89 -12.08
CA ARG A 365 -12.29 -17.09 -12.13
C ARG A 365 -12.67 -18.48 -12.67
N ASN A 366 -11.95 -18.96 -13.67
CA ASN A 366 -12.21 -20.27 -14.30
C ASN A 366 -11.95 -21.45 -13.36
N LEU A 367 -11.19 -21.27 -12.27
CA LEU A 367 -11.05 -22.30 -11.23
C LEU A 367 -12.40 -22.71 -10.62
N TYR A 368 -13.39 -21.81 -10.63
CA TYR A 368 -14.69 -21.98 -9.99
C TYR A 368 -15.83 -22.31 -10.97
N SER A 369 -15.59 -22.29 -12.30
CA SER A 369 -16.65 -22.42 -13.32
C SER A 369 -17.21 -23.84 -13.51
N GLU A 370 -16.76 -24.82 -12.71
CA GLU A 370 -17.24 -26.22 -12.74
C GLU A 370 -17.79 -26.68 -11.37
N ILE A 371 -18.00 -25.76 -10.43
CA ILE A 371 -18.52 -26.06 -9.07
C ILE A 371 -20.06 -25.96 -9.00
N THR A 372 -20.72 -25.73 -10.14
CA THR A 372 -22.20 -25.65 -10.26
C THR A 372 -22.81 -26.90 -10.84
#